data_AF-A0A432R257-F1
#
_entry.id   AF-A0A432R257-F1
#
_cell.length_a   1.000
_cell.length_b   1.000
_cell.length_c   1.000
_cell.angle_alpha   90.00
_cell.angle_beta   90.00
_cell.angle_gamma   90.00
#
_symmetry.space_group_name_H-M   'P 1'
#
loop_
_entity.id
_entity.type
_entity.pdbx_description
1 polymer ?
#
loop_
_entity_poly.entity_id
_entity_poly.type
_entity_poly.pdbx_seq_one_letter_code
_entity_poly.pdbx_strand_id
1 'polypeptide(L)'
;SLKPYFQSILIPIQKGKVQASLKSEHLFVHGTLYYTNHIAIKDQKPIERFQFQAHQYGGLTHVRVNQNIDLNISSKESKLKLKDIDINIDHLLQYINTYLSNHKEKSASTIPYKLSVEGYHSTLFYQKLQLPSLSYHAVIQPTPFALTFTTHHDRGEIQGVIKNHQLVITGKDLSDKIIKGLTTLSYLHGGSFSFTAKGRVDNFQGTILIQDTLWAKNALYNNILAMLNTIPAVLLLKDPGFNKKGFKVQRGVIQYHFQTPTLTFENIILQGHSANITGKGHINFQADTIALRMQIHFLESLTNILNKIPIAGYLIFGDDGSVAVTLNINGSLYDPKVQTEAAKDIVKAPLNILERTLTLPFKLFE
;
A
#
# COMPACT_ATOMS: atom_id res chain seq x y z
N SER A 1 36.85 16.04 -13.19
CA SER A 1 36.72 15.02 -12.12
C SER A 1 35.34 14.41 -12.23
N LEU A 2 35.23 13.08 -12.09
CA LEU A 2 33.92 12.43 -11.92
C LEU A 2 33.23 13.07 -10.71
N LYS A 3 31.95 13.40 -10.85
CA LYS A 3 31.18 14.09 -9.79
C LYS A 3 30.95 13.14 -8.59
N PRO A 4 30.73 13.71 -7.39
CA PRO A 4 30.64 13.00 -6.10
C PRO A 4 29.94 11.63 -6.09
N TYR A 5 28.82 11.58 -6.82
CA TYR A 5 27.84 10.50 -6.85
C TYR A 5 28.37 9.15 -7.33
N PHE A 6 29.44 9.15 -8.12
CA PHE A 6 29.93 7.93 -8.78
C PHE A 6 31.38 7.59 -8.43
N GLN A 7 32.07 8.44 -7.66
CA GLN A 7 33.43 8.15 -7.21
C GLN A 7 33.46 7.21 -6.00
N SER A 8 32.46 7.27 -5.09
CA SER A 8 32.37 6.37 -3.93
C SER A 8 31.78 5.00 -4.25
N ILE A 9 31.05 4.87 -5.37
CA ILE A 9 30.50 3.60 -5.83
C ILE A 9 31.60 2.57 -6.17
N LEU A 10 32.84 3.02 -6.38
CA LEU A 10 33.96 2.22 -6.88
C LEU A 10 34.89 1.67 -5.78
N ILE A 11 34.51 1.65 -4.50
CA ILE A 11 35.40 1.13 -3.43
C ILE A 11 34.62 0.24 -2.45
N PRO A 12 35.12 -0.96 -2.11
CA PRO A 12 36.38 -1.57 -2.56
C PRO A 12 36.20 -2.43 -3.82
N ILE A 13 36.88 -2.07 -4.91
CA ILE A 13 37.08 -2.98 -6.05
C ILE A 13 37.88 -4.20 -5.55
N GLN A 14 37.27 -5.39 -5.58
CA GLN A 14 37.90 -6.63 -5.15
C GLN A 14 38.86 -7.18 -6.21
N LYS A 15 38.47 -7.06 -7.48
CA LYS A 15 39.21 -7.54 -8.65
C LYS A 15 38.78 -6.78 -9.90
N GLY A 16 39.62 -6.72 -10.93
CA GLY A 16 39.21 -6.17 -12.21
C GLY A 16 40.36 -5.91 -13.19
N LYS A 17 40.01 -5.45 -14.39
CA LYS A 17 40.93 -4.92 -15.40
C LYS A 17 40.33 -3.65 -15.98
N VAL A 18 41.13 -2.61 -16.12
CA VAL A 18 40.74 -1.33 -16.69
C VAL A 18 41.77 -0.94 -17.74
N GLN A 19 41.32 -0.47 -18.89
CA GLN A 19 42.12 0.12 -19.93
C GLN A 19 41.64 1.54 -20.20
N ALA A 20 42.57 2.47 -20.34
CA ALA A 20 42.29 3.87 -20.60
C ALA A 20 43.13 4.35 -21.78
N SER A 21 42.53 5.19 -22.62
CA SER A 21 43.19 5.85 -23.75
C SER A 21 42.76 7.31 -23.80
N LEU A 22 43.71 8.21 -24.04
CA LEU A 22 43.47 9.65 -24.18
C LEU A 22 43.84 10.07 -25.60
N LYS A 23 42.91 10.71 -26.32
CA LYS A 23 43.14 11.25 -27.66
C LYS A 23 42.51 12.63 -27.79
N SER A 24 43.32 13.67 -28.00
CA SER A 24 42.85 15.04 -28.29
C SER A 24 41.80 15.56 -27.29
N GLU A 25 42.04 15.39 -25.98
CA GLU A 25 41.11 15.73 -24.88
C GLU A 25 39.89 14.81 -24.71
N HIS A 26 39.77 13.74 -25.50
CA HIS A 26 38.77 12.69 -25.30
C HIS A 26 39.40 11.55 -24.50
N LEU A 27 38.91 11.34 -23.27
CA LEU A 27 39.27 10.19 -22.46
C LEU A 27 38.28 9.06 -22.72
N PHE A 28 38.79 7.90 -23.11
CA PHE A 28 38.03 6.67 -23.22
C PHE A 28 38.56 5.65 -22.20
N VAL A 29 37.67 5.08 -21.41
CA VAL A 29 37.99 4.06 -20.41
C VAL A 29 37.04 2.90 -20.57
N HIS A 30 37.55 1.67 -20.53
CA HIS A 30 36.69 0.50 -20.49
C HIS A 30 37.31 -0.57 -19.61
N GLY A 31 36.50 -1.50 -19.13
CA GLY A 31 37.01 -2.54 -18.25
C GLY A 31 35.95 -3.42 -17.66
N THR A 32 36.39 -4.26 -16.73
CA THR A 32 35.52 -5.08 -15.88
C THR A 32 35.99 -4.96 -14.45
N LEU A 33 35.08 -4.60 -13.56
CA LEU A 33 35.31 -4.55 -12.12
C LEU A 33 34.42 -5.57 -11.41
N TYR A 34 34.90 -6.06 -10.28
CA TYR A 34 34.19 -6.98 -9.39
C TYR A 34 34.15 -6.37 -7.99
N TYR A 35 32.96 -6.07 -7.50
CA TYR A 35 32.69 -5.61 -6.14
C TYR A 35 31.18 -5.67 -5.86
N THR A 36 30.78 -5.88 -4.62
CA THR A 36 29.36 -5.90 -4.26
C THR A 36 28.80 -4.48 -4.19
N ASN A 37 27.75 -4.19 -4.97
CA ASN A 37 27.06 -2.90 -4.99
C ASN A 37 25.59 -3.05 -4.59
N HIS A 38 25.20 -2.47 -3.46
CA HIS A 38 23.83 -2.54 -2.96
C HIS A 38 22.87 -1.49 -3.54
N ILE A 39 23.34 -0.60 -4.43
CA ILE A 39 22.52 0.40 -5.13
C ILE A 39 21.74 -0.24 -6.27
N ALA A 40 22.42 -1.04 -7.09
CA ALA A 40 21.83 -1.68 -8.26
C ALA A 40 21.57 -3.16 -7.97
N ILE A 41 20.31 -3.56 -8.08
CA ILE A 41 19.85 -4.92 -7.73
C ILE A 41 19.30 -5.58 -8.99
N LYS A 42 19.68 -6.84 -9.22
CA LYS A 42 19.15 -7.69 -10.28
C LYS A 42 18.76 -9.03 -9.69
N ASP A 43 17.57 -9.52 -10.02
CA ASP A 43 17.07 -10.81 -9.52
C ASP A 43 17.15 -10.92 -7.98
N GLN A 44 16.78 -9.84 -7.29
CA GLN A 44 16.84 -9.68 -5.83
C GLN A 44 18.25 -9.75 -5.21
N LYS A 45 19.31 -9.70 -6.02
CA LYS A 45 20.70 -9.71 -5.57
C LYS A 45 21.46 -8.46 -6.00
N PRO A 46 22.37 -7.93 -5.17
CA PRO A 46 23.32 -6.90 -5.57
C PRO A 46 24.07 -7.30 -6.86
N ILE A 47 24.27 -6.36 -7.78
CA ILE A 47 25.17 -6.60 -8.92
C ILE A 47 26.62 -6.64 -8.39
N GLU A 48 27.37 -7.66 -8.79
CA GLU A 48 28.76 -7.85 -8.35
C GLU A 48 29.80 -7.65 -9.47
N ARG A 49 29.39 -7.79 -10.74
CA ARG A 49 30.26 -7.66 -11.91
C ARG A 49 29.85 -6.46 -12.74
N PHE A 50 30.79 -5.58 -13.05
CA PHE A 50 30.58 -4.32 -13.75
C PHE A 50 31.46 -4.27 -15.00
N GLN A 51 30.94 -4.67 -16.15
CA GLN A 51 31.54 -4.41 -17.45
C GLN A 51 31.14 -3.01 -17.90
N PHE A 52 32.10 -2.11 -18.07
CA PHE A 52 31.82 -0.70 -18.33
C PHE A 52 32.61 -0.13 -19.50
N GLN A 53 32.02 0.89 -20.11
CA GLN A 53 32.64 1.78 -21.10
C GLN A 53 32.32 3.22 -20.68
N ALA A 54 33.31 4.09 -20.67
CA ALA A 54 33.19 5.47 -20.27
C ALA A 54 33.89 6.38 -21.27
N HIS A 55 33.21 7.46 -21.64
CA HIS A 55 33.70 8.50 -22.53
C HIS A 55 33.62 9.83 -21.81
N GLN A 56 34.71 10.60 -21.78
CA GLN A 56 34.69 11.97 -21.28
C GLN A 56 35.18 12.92 -22.37
N TYR A 57 34.35 13.91 -22.68
CA TYR A 57 34.65 14.97 -23.64
C TYR A 57 33.87 16.24 -23.28
N GLY A 58 34.51 17.41 -23.40
CA GLY A 58 33.84 18.70 -23.19
C GLY A 58 33.20 18.86 -21.79
N GLY A 59 33.76 18.23 -20.76
CA GLY A 59 33.21 18.24 -19.40
C GLY A 59 31.97 17.36 -19.18
N LEU A 60 31.53 16.62 -20.22
CA LEU A 60 30.52 15.58 -20.13
C LEU A 60 31.19 14.24 -19.94
N THR A 61 30.63 13.40 -19.06
CA THR A 61 31.03 12.00 -18.91
C THR A 61 29.83 11.12 -19.19
N HIS A 62 29.96 10.21 -20.16
CA HIS A 62 28.99 9.18 -20.44
C HIS A 62 29.57 7.83 -20.03
N VAL A 63 28.81 7.04 -19.25
CA VAL A 63 29.22 5.73 -18.77
C VAL A 63 28.11 4.73 -19.05
N ARG A 64 28.45 3.61 -19.68
CA ARG A 64 27.55 2.46 -19.85
C ARG A 64 28.07 1.28 -19.03
N VAL A 65 27.21 0.61 -18.29
CA VAL A 65 27.55 -0.57 -17.49
C VAL A 65 26.58 -1.73 -17.77
N ASN A 66 27.11 -2.92 -18.04
CA ASN A 66 26.38 -4.18 -18.24
C ASN A 66 25.24 -4.12 -19.26
N GLN A 67 25.23 -3.15 -20.18
CA GLN A 67 24.13 -2.81 -21.10
C GLN A 67 22.83 -2.30 -20.45
N ASN A 68 22.67 -2.51 -19.14
CA ASN A 68 21.46 -2.16 -18.39
C ASN A 68 21.49 -0.76 -17.76
N ILE A 69 22.68 -0.19 -17.58
CA ILE A 69 22.88 1.07 -16.87
C ILE A 69 23.56 2.06 -17.82
N ASP A 70 22.94 3.22 -18.01
CA ASP A 70 23.48 4.34 -18.78
C ASP A 70 23.52 5.58 -17.90
N LEU A 71 24.67 6.23 -17.84
CA LEU A 71 24.92 7.33 -16.92
C LEU A 71 25.53 8.50 -17.67
N ASN A 72 24.85 9.64 -17.61
CA ASN A 72 25.30 10.90 -18.18
C ASN A 72 25.56 11.90 -17.06
N ILE A 73 26.77 12.41 -16.99
CA ILE A 73 27.22 13.34 -15.95
C ILE A 73 27.68 14.62 -16.66
N SER A 74 27.07 15.75 -16.31
CA SER A 74 27.48 17.09 -16.73
C SER A 74 27.87 17.94 -15.54
N SER A 75 28.27 19.20 -15.69
CA SER A 75 28.54 20.12 -14.57
C SER A 75 27.31 20.46 -13.73
N LYS A 76 26.08 20.32 -14.25
CA LYS A 76 24.83 20.73 -13.57
C LYS A 76 23.98 19.57 -13.07
N GLU A 77 24.00 18.43 -13.75
CA GLU A 77 23.12 17.30 -13.45
C GLU A 77 23.82 15.96 -13.69
N SER A 78 23.34 14.92 -12.99
CA SER A 78 23.53 13.53 -13.40
C SER A 78 22.19 12.94 -13.82
N LYS A 79 22.22 12.16 -14.90
CA LYS A 79 21.08 11.37 -15.39
C LYS A 79 21.50 9.91 -15.42
N LEU A 80 20.81 9.08 -14.64
CA LEU A 80 20.99 7.64 -14.57
C LEU A 80 19.78 6.98 -15.23
N LYS A 81 20.01 6.16 -16.25
CA LYS A 81 18.98 5.32 -16.86
C LYS A 81 19.24 3.87 -16.50
N LEU A 82 18.20 3.18 -16.07
CA LEU A 82 18.21 1.79 -15.64
C LEU A 82 17.19 1.00 -16.45
N LYS A 83 17.59 -0.17 -16.95
CA LYS A 83 16.70 -1.09 -17.65
C LYS A 83 16.86 -2.48 -17.07
N ASP A 84 15.77 -3.09 -16.61
CA ASP A 84 15.75 -4.42 -15.99
C ASP A 84 16.67 -4.53 -14.75
N ILE A 85 16.90 -3.40 -14.07
CA ILE A 85 17.74 -3.25 -12.88
C ILE A 85 17.01 -2.37 -11.88
N ASP A 86 16.81 -2.89 -10.68
CA ASP A 86 16.21 -2.17 -9.57
C ASP A 86 17.21 -1.20 -8.93
N ILE A 87 16.69 -0.16 -8.26
CA ILE A 87 17.51 0.83 -7.55
C ILE A 87 17.12 0.94 -6.09
N ASN A 88 18.13 0.91 -5.20
CA ASN A 88 17.98 1.24 -3.79
C ASN A 88 18.47 2.67 -3.50
N ILE A 89 17.52 3.54 -3.19
CA ILE A 89 17.78 4.96 -2.93
C ILE A 89 18.50 5.18 -1.59
N ASP A 90 18.24 4.39 -0.55
CA ASP A 90 18.91 4.54 0.74
C ASP A 90 20.42 4.26 0.61
N HIS A 91 20.78 3.16 -0.06
CA HIS A 91 22.18 2.84 -0.33
C HIS A 91 22.83 3.91 -1.21
N LEU A 92 22.13 4.38 -2.24
CA LEU A 92 22.63 5.48 -3.07
C LEU A 92 22.92 6.74 -2.24
N LEU A 93 22.00 7.15 -1.35
CA LEU A 93 22.19 8.29 -0.46
C LEU A 93 23.34 8.07 0.52
N GLN A 94 23.50 6.86 1.05
CA GLN A 94 24.63 6.50 1.92
C GLN A 94 25.96 6.74 1.19
N TYR A 95 26.11 6.22 -0.03
CA TYR A 95 27.32 6.42 -0.85
C TYR A 95 27.60 7.90 -1.15
N ILE A 96 26.54 8.67 -1.45
CA ILE A 96 26.66 10.12 -1.71
C ILE A 96 27.11 10.85 -0.45
N ASN A 97 26.47 10.59 0.69
CA ASN A 97 26.76 11.28 1.96
C ASN A 97 28.16 10.95 2.48
N THR A 98 28.62 9.72 2.36
CA THR A 98 30.00 9.33 2.68
C THR A 98 31.00 10.08 1.81
N TYR A 99 30.76 10.17 0.49
CA TYR A 99 31.63 10.95 -0.39
C TYR A 99 31.69 12.42 0.03
N LEU A 100 30.52 13.06 0.20
CA LEU A 100 30.43 14.49 0.53
C LEU A 100 31.11 14.79 1.88
N SER A 101 31.00 13.88 2.83
CA SER A 101 31.63 14.02 4.16
C SER A 101 33.16 13.95 4.09
N ASN A 102 33.70 13.11 3.22
CA ASN A 102 35.15 12.92 3.05
C ASN A 102 35.82 14.05 2.24
N HIS A 103 35.05 14.93 1.59
CA HIS A 103 35.56 15.97 0.68
C HIS A 103 35.14 17.40 1.11
N LYS A 104 34.85 17.62 2.40
CA LYS A 104 34.34 18.88 2.96
C LYS A 104 35.25 20.12 2.79
N GLU A 105 36.50 19.98 2.34
CA GLU A 105 37.47 21.10 2.42
C GLU A 105 37.75 21.91 1.13
N LYS A 106 37.23 21.61 -0.07
CA LYS A 106 37.73 22.31 -1.29
C LYS A 106 36.75 22.80 -2.36
N SER A 107 35.46 22.99 -2.06
CA SER A 107 34.64 23.88 -2.92
C SER A 107 33.36 24.31 -2.24
N ALA A 108 33.31 25.59 -1.90
CA ALA A 108 32.09 26.35 -1.66
C ALA A 108 31.32 26.57 -2.99
N SER A 109 30.87 25.50 -3.65
CA SER A 109 29.84 25.61 -4.69
C SER A 109 28.54 25.01 -4.17
N THR A 110 27.70 25.91 -3.69
CA THR A 110 26.34 25.78 -3.18
C THR A 110 25.32 25.36 -4.24
N ILE A 111 25.72 24.66 -5.31
CA ILE A 111 24.78 24.27 -6.37
C ILE A 111 24.09 22.96 -5.95
N PRO A 112 22.77 22.95 -5.73
CA PRO A 112 22.03 21.74 -5.39
C PRO A 112 22.09 20.78 -6.58
N TYR A 113 23.00 19.83 -6.49
CA TYR A 113 23.22 18.85 -7.52
C TYR A 113 22.01 17.90 -7.56
N LYS A 114 21.40 17.81 -8.73
CA LYS A 114 20.26 16.93 -8.98
C LYS A 114 20.72 15.66 -9.68
N LEU A 115 20.29 14.53 -9.15
CA LEU A 115 20.37 13.23 -9.82
C LEU A 115 18.97 12.87 -10.30
N SER A 116 18.80 12.82 -11.62
CA SER A 116 17.62 12.25 -12.26
C SER A 116 17.87 10.77 -12.52
N VAL A 117 16.90 9.93 -12.19
CA VAL A 117 16.92 8.48 -12.40
C VAL A 117 15.69 8.13 -13.23
N GLU A 118 15.91 7.52 -14.39
CA GLU A 118 14.87 6.94 -15.23
C GLU A 118 15.00 5.41 -15.15
N GLY A 119 13.96 4.72 -14.70
CA GLY A 119 13.91 3.26 -14.66
C GLY A 119 12.92 2.69 -15.67
N TYR A 120 13.22 1.51 -16.19
CA TYR A 120 12.36 0.74 -17.08
C TYR A 120 12.36 -0.74 -16.65
N HIS A 121 11.15 -1.29 -16.48
CA HIS A 121 10.92 -2.63 -15.92
C HIS A 121 11.75 -2.88 -14.67
N SER A 122 11.61 -1.99 -13.70
CA SER A 122 12.40 -2.01 -12.48
C SER A 122 11.64 -1.47 -11.27
N THR A 123 12.17 -1.77 -10.11
CA THR A 123 11.64 -1.40 -8.80
C THR A 123 12.47 -0.27 -8.21
N LEU A 124 11.77 0.79 -7.78
CA LEU A 124 12.36 1.84 -6.95
C LEU A 124 12.16 1.48 -5.47
N PHE A 125 13.26 1.32 -4.75
CA PHE A 125 13.27 1.06 -3.30
C PHE A 125 13.69 2.32 -2.53
N TYR A 126 12.87 2.73 -1.56
CA TYR A 126 13.20 3.78 -0.61
C TYR A 126 12.57 3.50 0.76
N GLN A 127 13.40 3.30 1.77
CA GLN A 127 13.02 2.84 3.10
C GLN A 127 12.18 1.56 3.01
N LYS A 128 10.93 1.61 3.50
CA LYS A 128 9.98 0.49 3.41
C LYS A 128 9.17 0.48 2.10
N LEU A 129 9.31 1.52 1.26
CA LEU A 129 8.57 1.65 0.02
C LEU A 129 9.24 0.81 -1.08
N GLN A 130 8.44 -0.02 -1.74
CA GLN A 130 8.83 -0.79 -2.90
C GLN A 130 7.85 -0.45 -4.03
N LEU A 131 8.36 0.13 -5.12
CA LEU A 131 7.53 0.54 -6.26
C LEU A 131 7.91 -0.22 -7.54
N PRO A 132 7.43 -1.46 -7.74
CA PRO A 132 7.62 -2.18 -9.00
C PRO A 132 6.88 -1.43 -10.11
N SER A 133 7.60 -1.06 -11.17
CA SER A 133 7.09 -0.14 -12.18
C SER A 133 7.48 -0.57 -13.60
N LEU A 134 6.60 -0.29 -14.56
CA LEU A 134 6.96 -0.39 -15.99
C LEU A 134 8.01 0.67 -16.34
N SER A 135 7.84 1.87 -15.78
CA SER A 135 8.84 2.91 -15.81
C SER A 135 8.70 3.86 -14.63
N TYR A 136 9.76 4.58 -14.32
CA TYR A 136 9.69 5.68 -13.36
C TYR A 136 10.67 6.79 -13.70
N HIS A 137 10.36 7.99 -13.23
CA HIS A 137 11.30 9.10 -13.18
C HIS A 137 11.39 9.60 -11.74
N ALA A 138 12.61 9.59 -11.19
CA ALA A 138 12.90 10.07 -9.85
C ALA A 138 13.97 11.16 -9.89
N VAL A 139 13.79 12.23 -9.12
CA VAL A 139 14.75 13.32 -8.96
C VAL A 139 15.17 13.38 -7.50
N ILE A 140 16.46 13.20 -7.27
CA ILE A 140 17.07 13.16 -5.95
C ILE A 140 17.97 14.39 -5.80
N GLN A 141 17.68 15.17 -4.77
CA GLN A 141 18.55 16.24 -4.27
C GLN A 141 19.03 15.80 -2.88
N PRO A 142 20.33 15.56 -2.66
CA PRO A 142 20.81 15.08 -1.36
C PRO A 142 20.84 16.14 -0.27
N THR A 143 21.04 17.42 -0.62
CA THR A 143 21.28 18.49 0.36
C THR A 143 20.58 19.80 -0.05
N PRO A 144 19.57 20.27 0.73
CA PRO A 144 18.78 19.45 1.67
C PRO A 144 18.10 18.28 0.94
N PHE A 145 17.84 17.18 1.66
CA PHE A 145 17.25 15.99 1.05
C PHE A 145 15.85 16.27 0.49
N ALA A 146 15.67 15.98 -0.79
CA ALA A 146 14.39 15.91 -1.46
C ALA A 146 14.39 14.78 -2.50
N LEU A 147 13.33 13.99 -2.52
CA LEU A 147 13.04 12.97 -3.52
C LEU A 147 11.68 13.28 -4.13
N THR A 148 11.64 13.51 -5.44
CA THR A 148 10.39 13.55 -6.22
C THR A 148 10.38 12.34 -7.13
N PHE A 149 9.27 11.63 -7.24
CA PHE A 149 9.15 10.49 -8.14
C PHE A 149 7.78 10.41 -8.79
N THR A 150 7.76 9.84 -9.98
CA THR A 150 6.56 9.38 -10.68
C THR A 150 6.83 7.96 -11.18
N THR A 151 5.97 7.01 -10.83
CA THR A 151 6.01 5.63 -11.31
C THR A 151 4.80 5.33 -12.16
N HIS A 152 5.02 4.64 -13.28
CA HIS A 152 3.98 4.21 -14.21
C HIS A 152 3.84 2.70 -14.16
N HIS A 153 2.60 2.23 -14.17
CA HIS A 153 2.24 0.81 -14.08
C HIS A 153 1.33 0.42 -15.26
N ASP A 154 0.99 -0.86 -15.38
CA ASP A 154 0.03 -1.35 -16.40
C ASP A 154 -1.27 -0.53 -16.41
N ARG A 155 -1.68 -0.08 -15.23
CA ARG A 155 -2.74 0.88 -15.03
C ARG A 155 -2.36 1.85 -13.92
N GLY A 156 -2.58 3.13 -14.20
CA GLY A 156 -2.39 4.19 -13.22
C GLY A 156 -0.94 4.56 -12.99
N GLU A 157 -0.76 5.46 -12.03
CA GLU A 157 0.55 6.02 -11.67
C GLU A 157 0.60 6.35 -10.17
N ILE A 158 1.80 6.41 -9.64
CA ILE A 158 2.08 6.92 -8.29
C ILE A 158 3.03 8.10 -8.42
N GLN A 159 2.65 9.22 -7.82
CA GLN A 159 3.48 10.40 -7.71
C GLN A 159 3.79 10.65 -6.25
N GLY A 160 5.01 11.09 -5.95
CA GLY A 160 5.41 11.37 -4.59
C GLY A 160 6.48 12.44 -4.47
N VAL A 161 6.41 13.18 -3.37
CA VAL A 161 7.42 14.12 -2.92
C VAL A 161 7.76 13.81 -1.47
N ILE A 162 9.04 13.60 -1.19
CA ILE A 162 9.58 13.40 0.15
C ILE A 162 10.64 14.47 0.38
N LYS A 163 10.40 15.39 1.32
CA LYS A 163 11.29 16.51 1.61
C LYS A 163 11.17 16.89 3.08
N ASN A 164 12.28 17.15 3.76
CA ASN A 164 12.29 17.55 5.18
C ASN A 164 11.48 16.60 6.09
N HIS A 165 11.60 15.29 5.88
CA HIS A 165 10.82 14.23 6.56
C HIS A 165 9.30 14.26 6.33
N GLN A 166 8.81 15.17 5.48
CA GLN A 166 7.42 15.19 5.02
C GLN A 166 7.29 14.39 3.74
N LEU A 167 6.22 13.62 3.62
CA LEU A 167 5.79 12.92 2.43
C LEU A 167 4.45 13.48 1.95
N VAL A 168 4.31 13.58 0.63
CA VAL A 168 3.05 13.76 -0.07
C VAL A 168 3.07 12.75 -1.22
N ILE A 169 2.23 11.72 -1.14
CA ILE A 169 2.17 10.65 -2.13
C ILE A 169 0.72 10.53 -2.61
N THR A 170 0.53 10.34 -3.90
CA THR A 170 -0.77 10.08 -4.52
C THR A 170 -0.64 8.95 -5.53
N GLY A 171 -1.47 7.93 -5.39
CA GLY A 171 -1.67 6.89 -6.40
C GLY A 171 -3.02 7.06 -7.07
N LYS A 172 -3.09 6.90 -8.39
CA LYS A 172 -4.34 7.03 -9.15
C LYS A 172 -4.53 5.83 -10.07
N ASP A 173 -5.73 5.27 -10.05
CA ASP A 173 -6.19 4.19 -10.95
C ASP A 173 -5.26 2.96 -10.99
N LEU A 174 -4.80 2.53 -9.82
CA LEU A 174 -3.90 1.40 -9.68
C LEU A 174 -4.68 0.09 -9.68
N SER A 175 -4.07 -0.97 -10.23
CA SER A 175 -4.61 -2.32 -10.12
C SER A 175 -4.38 -2.93 -8.73
N ASP A 176 -5.15 -3.96 -8.39
CA ASP A 176 -4.99 -4.73 -7.15
C ASP A 176 -3.56 -5.29 -6.99
N LYS A 177 -2.90 -5.70 -8.08
CA LYS A 177 -1.51 -6.18 -8.06
C LYS A 177 -0.54 -5.16 -7.46
N ILE A 178 -0.69 -3.88 -7.79
CA ILE A 178 0.17 -2.81 -7.26
C ILE A 178 -0.14 -2.58 -5.77
N ILE A 179 -1.41 -2.46 -5.41
CA ILE A 179 -1.83 -2.22 -4.02
C ILE A 179 -1.43 -3.34 -3.07
N LYS A 180 -1.42 -4.59 -3.54
CA LYS A 180 -0.93 -5.76 -2.79
C LYS A 180 0.53 -5.63 -2.39
N GLY A 181 1.35 -4.97 -3.20
CA GLY A 181 2.76 -4.70 -2.87
C GLY A 181 2.97 -3.53 -1.91
N LEU A 182 1.99 -2.64 -1.77
CA LEU A 182 2.08 -1.42 -0.96
C LEU A 182 1.39 -1.54 0.40
N THR A 183 0.47 -2.48 0.54
CA THR A 183 -0.43 -2.57 1.70
C THR A 183 -0.59 -4.01 2.16
N THR A 184 -1.10 -4.21 3.37
CA THR A 184 -1.49 -5.53 3.88
C THR A 184 -2.83 -6.01 3.31
N LEU A 185 -3.42 -5.30 2.34
CA LEU A 185 -4.74 -5.59 1.75
C LEU A 185 -4.67 -6.68 0.67
N SER A 186 -3.96 -7.78 0.96
CA SER A 186 -3.73 -8.88 0.01
C SER A 186 -5.01 -9.58 -0.47
N TYR A 187 -6.10 -9.40 0.27
CA TYR A 187 -7.40 -10.05 0.06
C TYR A 187 -8.38 -9.24 -0.81
N LEU A 188 -7.94 -8.12 -1.37
CA LEU A 188 -8.70 -7.35 -2.34
C LEU A 188 -8.31 -7.78 -3.75
N HIS A 189 -9.28 -8.17 -4.57
CA HIS A 189 -9.03 -8.71 -5.92
C HIS A 189 -9.78 -7.93 -7.00
N GLY A 190 -9.08 -7.65 -8.09
CA GLY A 190 -9.59 -6.87 -9.22
C GLY A 190 -9.87 -5.41 -8.85
N GLY A 191 -10.60 -4.72 -9.73
CA GLY A 191 -10.99 -3.33 -9.51
C GLY A 191 -9.89 -2.29 -9.80
N SER A 192 -10.10 -1.09 -9.26
CA SER A 192 -9.13 0.00 -9.29
C SER A 192 -9.05 0.69 -7.93
N PHE A 193 -7.87 1.26 -7.67
CA PHE A 193 -7.55 1.89 -6.40
C PHE A 193 -6.89 3.24 -6.62
N SER A 194 -7.26 4.22 -5.81
CA SER A 194 -6.53 5.48 -5.72
C SER A 194 -6.25 5.75 -4.26
N PHE A 195 -5.13 6.40 -3.94
CA PHE A 195 -4.82 6.74 -2.57
C PHE A 195 -4.09 8.07 -2.45
N THR A 196 -4.16 8.67 -1.27
CA THR A 196 -3.34 9.80 -0.87
C THR A 196 -2.67 9.49 0.47
N ALA A 197 -1.46 10.02 0.67
CA ALA A 197 -0.78 10.01 1.95
C ALA A 197 -0.06 11.34 2.13
N LYS A 198 -0.26 12.01 3.27
CA LYS A 198 0.36 13.28 3.60
C LYS A 198 0.72 13.36 5.08
N GLY A 199 1.94 13.79 5.36
CA GLY A 199 2.43 14.00 6.72
C GLY A 199 3.90 13.62 6.85
N ARG A 200 4.33 13.22 8.03
CA ARG A 200 5.65 12.65 8.27
C ARG A 200 5.68 11.16 8.01
N VAL A 201 6.84 10.60 7.72
CA VAL A 201 7.03 9.14 7.50
C VAL A 201 6.52 8.28 8.67
N ASP A 202 6.66 8.76 9.90
CA ASP A 202 6.20 8.11 11.12
C ASP A 202 4.77 8.48 11.53
N ASN A 203 4.20 9.51 10.90
CA ASN A 203 2.91 10.11 11.24
C ASN A 203 2.27 10.77 10.00
N PHE A 204 1.41 10.04 9.27
CA PHE A 204 0.74 10.54 8.06
C PHE A 204 -0.71 10.08 7.99
N GLN A 205 -1.53 10.89 7.33
CA GLN A 205 -2.94 10.59 7.08
C GLN A 205 -3.21 10.48 5.60
N GLY A 206 -4.31 9.83 5.25
CA GLY A 206 -4.63 9.57 3.86
C GLY A 206 -6.03 9.05 3.63
N THR A 207 -6.36 8.92 2.36
CA THR A 207 -7.61 8.32 1.89
C THR A 207 -7.29 7.26 0.86
N ILE A 208 -7.94 6.10 0.95
CA ILE A 208 -7.96 5.08 -0.09
C ILE A 208 -9.36 5.06 -0.71
N LEU A 209 -9.41 5.12 -2.04
CA LEU A 209 -10.60 4.95 -2.86
C LEU A 209 -10.51 3.59 -3.53
N ILE A 210 -11.62 2.85 -3.50
CA ILE A 210 -11.74 1.48 -4.02
C ILE A 210 -12.90 1.47 -5.01
N GLN A 211 -12.73 0.84 -6.16
CA GLN A 211 -13.79 0.63 -7.14
C GLN A 211 -13.83 -0.82 -7.61
N ASP A 212 -15.03 -1.37 -7.76
CA ASP A 212 -15.32 -2.68 -8.36
C ASP A 212 -14.37 -3.81 -7.94
N THR A 213 -14.19 -3.96 -6.63
CA THR A 213 -13.25 -4.89 -6.02
C THR A 213 -13.98 -6.02 -5.31
N LEU A 214 -13.42 -7.22 -5.34
CA LEU A 214 -13.85 -8.33 -4.50
C LEU A 214 -13.02 -8.35 -3.20
N TRP A 215 -13.67 -8.15 -2.06
CA TRP A 215 -13.10 -8.54 -0.78
C TRP A 215 -13.23 -10.06 -0.63
N ALA A 216 -12.15 -10.76 -0.96
CA ALA A 216 -12.09 -12.21 -0.93
C ALA A 216 -11.92 -12.74 0.49
N LYS A 217 -12.06 -14.07 0.60
CA LYS A 217 -11.96 -14.77 1.87
C LYS A 217 -10.58 -14.60 2.52
N ASN A 218 -10.63 -14.22 3.79
CA ASN A 218 -9.56 -14.29 4.75
C ASN A 218 -10.16 -14.65 6.13
N ALA A 219 -9.33 -14.76 7.16
CA ALA A 219 -9.80 -15.08 8.51
C ALA A 219 -10.86 -14.08 8.99
N LEU A 220 -10.62 -12.77 8.84
CA LEU A 220 -11.59 -11.72 9.19
C LEU A 220 -12.93 -11.89 8.48
N TYR A 221 -12.92 -12.06 7.14
CA TYR A 221 -14.13 -12.26 6.35
C TYR A 221 -14.89 -13.53 6.78
N ASN A 222 -14.17 -14.63 7.00
CA ASN A 222 -14.77 -15.89 7.42
C ASN A 222 -15.40 -15.77 8.81
N ASN A 223 -14.74 -15.06 9.74
CA ASN A 223 -15.26 -14.86 11.10
C ASN A 223 -16.47 -13.91 11.10
N ILE A 224 -16.50 -12.90 10.21
CA ILE A 224 -17.70 -12.08 9.97
C ILE A 224 -18.83 -12.92 9.40
N LEU A 225 -18.58 -13.72 8.36
CA LEU A 225 -19.59 -14.58 7.75
C LEU A 225 -20.14 -15.60 8.75
N ALA A 226 -19.28 -16.21 9.57
CA ALA A 226 -19.69 -17.11 10.63
C ALA A 226 -20.60 -16.41 11.64
N MET A 227 -20.24 -15.19 12.06
CA MET A 227 -21.05 -14.39 12.98
C MET A 227 -22.40 -13.99 12.38
N LEU A 228 -22.45 -13.59 11.11
CA LEU A 228 -23.69 -13.27 10.41
C LEU A 228 -24.62 -14.49 10.32
N ASN A 229 -24.05 -15.69 10.11
CA ASN A 229 -24.81 -16.94 10.07
C ASN A 229 -25.42 -17.35 11.42
N THR A 230 -25.02 -16.73 12.54
CA THR A 230 -25.67 -16.94 13.84
C THR A 230 -26.86 -16.02 14.07
N ILE A 231 -27.16 -15.10 13.14
CA ILE A 231 -28.23 -14.11 13.27
C ILE A 231 -29.42 -14.54 12.38
N PRO A 232 -30.54 -15.05 12.96
CA PRO A 232 -31.66 -15.57 12.18
C PRO A 232 -32.21 -14.58 11.16
N ALA A 233 -32.30 -13.29 11.50
CA ALA A 233 -32.82 -12.25 10.61
C ALA A 233 -31.95 -12.07 9.34
N VAL A 234 -30.64 -12.29 9.43
CA VAL A 234 -29.73 -12.20 8.28
C VAL A 234 -29.90 -13.40 7.35
N LEU A 235 -30.14 -14.60 7.91
CA LEU A 235 -30.38 -15.82 7.12
C LEU A 235 -31.67 -15.77 6.30
N LEU A 236 -32.61 -14.90 6.66
CA LEU A 236 -33.86 -14.70 5.95
C LEU A 236 -33.71 -13.78 4.71
N LEU A 237 -32.59 -13.07 4.58
CA LEU A 237 -32.31 -12.25 3.39
C LEU A 237 -32.05 -13.15 2.18
N LYS A 238 -32.51 -12.73 0.99
CA LYS A 238 -32.34 -13.53 -0.24
C LYS A 238 -30.87 -13.51 -0.69
N ASP A 239 -30.24 -12.36 -0.61
CA ASP A 239 -28.81 -12.20 -0.83
C ASP A 239 -28.22 -11.18 0.15
N PRO A 240 -27.57 -11.61 1.24
CA PRO A 240 -26.87 -10.69 2.15
C PRO A 240 -25.60 -10.09 1.53
N GLY A 241 -25.20 -10.51 0.32
CA GLY A 241 -23.97 -10.08 -0.37
C GLY A 241 -22.70 -10.77 0.16
N PHE A 242 -22.74 -11.35 1.36
CA PHE A 242 -21.67 -12.17 1.94
C PHE A 242 -21.86 -13.63 1.55
N ASN A 243 -20.93 -14.18 0.76
CA ASN A 243 -21.01 -15.57 0.31
C ASN A 243 -19.63 -16.25 0.24
N LYS A 244 -19.59 -17.47 -0.31
CA LYS A 244 -18.36 -18.27 -0.43
C LYS A 244 -17.30 -17.68 -1.39
N LYS A 245 -17.64 -16.69 -2.22
CA LYS A 245 -16.70 -16.02 -3.13
C LYS A 245 -16.09 -14.76 -2.51
N GLY A 246 -16.77 -14.13 -1.57
CA GLY A 246 -16.37 -12.87 -0.94
C GLY A 246 -17.50 -11.85 -0.94
N PHE A 247 -17.20 -10.62 -0.54
CA PHE A 247 -18.10 -9.48 -0.62
C PHE A 247 -17.68 -8.55 -1.75
N LYS A 248 -18.60 -8.21 -2.66
CA LYS A 248 -18.31 -7.32 -3.79
C LYS A 248 -18.49 -5.86 -3.36
N VAL A 249 -17.38 -5.12 -3.37
CA VAL A 249 -17.34 -3.67 -3.12
C VAL A 249 -17.44 -2.95 -4.46
N GLN A 250 -18.54 -2.23 -4.69
CA GLN A 250 -18.68 -1.36 -5.86
C GLN A 250 -17.87 -0.08 -5.70
N ARG A 251 -17.98 0.55 -4.52
CA ARG A 251 -17.22 1.77 -4.17
C ARG A 251 -16.80 1.69 -2.71
N GLY A 252 -15.57 2.09 -2.42
CA GLY A 252 -15.06 2.15 -1.06
C GLY A 252 -14.28 3.44 -0.82
N VAL A 253 -14.39 3.96 0.40
CA VAL A 253 -13.59 5.07 0.92
C VAL A 253 -13.07 4.66 2.29
N ILE A 254 -11.76 4.71 2.48
CA ILE A 254 -11.10 4.45 3.76
C ILE A 254 -10.26 5.68 4.10
N GLN A 255 -10.64 6.39 5.15
CA GLN A 255 -9.86 7.46 5.75
C GLN A 255 -9.03 6.89 6.89
N TYR A 256 -7.74 7.17 6.88
CA TYR A 256 -6.81 6.58 7.84
C TYR A 256 -5.78 7.59 8.32
N HIS A 257 -5.28 7.33 9.52
CA HIS A 257 -4.16 8.01 10.14
C HIS A 257 -3.17 6.97 10.66
N PHE A 258 -1.98 6.95 10.09
CA PHE A 258 -0.87 6.15 10.58
C PHE A 258 -0.01 6.98 11.52
N GLN A 259 0.19 6.49 12.73
CA GLN A 259 1.15 7.01 13.69
C GLN A 259 1.85 5.82 14.33
N THR A 260 3.10 5.59 13.97
CA THR A 260 3.86 4.38 14.33
C THR A 260 3.72 4.04 15.83
N PRO A 261 3.33 2.80 16.21
CA PRO A 261 3.09 1.61 15.39
C PRO A 261 1.60 1.37 15.02
N THR A 262 0.74 2.38 15.12
CA THR A 262 -0.71 2.25 15.00
C THR A 262 -1.21 2.79 13.65
N LEU A 263 -2.10 2.04 13.00
CA LEU A 263 -2.92 2.50 11.88
C LEU A 263 -4.36 2.65 12.37
N THR A 264 -4.83 3.89 12.47
CA THR A 264 -6.21 4.22 12.80
C THR A 264 -7.03 4.38 11.54
N PHE A 265 -8.18 3.72 11.48
CA PHE A 265 -9.21 3.93 10.48
C PHE A 265 -10.25 4.88 11.07
N GLU A 266 -10.22 6.14 10.64
CA GLU A 266 -11.17 7.16 11.06
C GLU A 266 -12.56 6.86 10.51
N ASN A 267 -12.61 6.44 9.25
CA ASN A 267 -13.84 6.10 8.57
C ASN A 267 -13.58 5.05 7.49
N ILE A 268 -14.35 3.97 7.53
CA ILE A 268 -14.42 2.94 6.48
C ILE A 268 -15.85 3.01 5.95
N ILE A 269 -16.02 3.20 4.65
CA ILE A 269 -17.32 3.17 3.97
C ILE A 269 -17.16 2.30 2.74
N LEU A 270 -17.84 1.14 2.71
CA LEU A 270 -17.86 0.23 1.57
C LEU A 270 -19.30 0.07 1.10
N GLN A 271 -19.55 0.41 -0.16
CA GLN A 271 -20.84 0.25 -0.83
C GLN A 271 -20.82 -1.04 -1.65
N GLY A 272 -21.73 -1.94 -1.35
CA GLY A 272 -21.96 -3.16 -2.10
C GLY A 272 -23.34 -3.16 -2.77
N HIS A 273 -23.64 -4.25 -3.48
CA HIS A 273 -24.94 -4.42 -4.13
C HIS A 273 -26.07 -4.71 -3.13
N SER A 274 -25.80 -5.55 -2.15
CA SER A 274 -26.81 -6.09 -1.22
C SER A 274 -26.64 -5.58 0.21
N ALA A 275 -25.49 -4.97 0.53
CA ALA A 275 -25.23 -4.33 1.82
C ALA A 275 -24.23 -3.18 1.68
N ASN A 276 -24.32 -2.22 2.59
CA ASN A 276 -23.31 -1.19 2.84
C ASN A 276 -22.61 -1.48 4.17
N ILE A 277 -21.31 -1.20 4.25
CA ILE A 277 -20.51 -1.42 5.45
C ILE A 277 -19.91 -0.08 5.87
N THR A 278 -20.09 0.29 7.13
CA THR A 278 -19.35 1.39 7.76
C THR A 278 -18.48 0.87 8.88
N GLY A 279 -17.42 1.59 9.24
CA GLY A 279 -16.59 1.18 10.37
C GLY A 279 -15.52 2.17 10.77
N LYS A 280 -14.95 1.93 11.94
CA LYS A 280 -13.82 2.68 12.51
C LYS A 280 -13.03 1.79 13.46
N GLY A 281 -11.79 2.15 13.73
CA GLY A 281 -10.97 1.45 14.72
C GLY A 281 -9.50 1.55 14.40
N HIS A 282 -8.71 0.57 14.81
CA HIS A 282 -7.26 0.62 14.63
C HIS A 282 -6.62 -0.77 14.55
N ILE A 283 -5.41 -0.78 13.99
CA ILE A 283 -4.46 -1.90 14.02
C ILE A 283 -3.22 -1.42 14.77
N ASN A 284 -2.68 -2.25 15.66
CA ASN A 284 -1.39 -2.04 16.28
C ASN A 284 -0.39 -3.07 15.72
N PHE A 285 0.56 -2.62 14.90
CA PHE A 285 1.54 -3.50 14.26
C PHE A 285 2.64 -4.01 15.20
N GLN A 286 2.79 -3.41 16.38
CA GLN A 286 3.73 -3.91 17.39
C GLN A 286 3.13 -5.06 18.20
N ALA A 287 1.83 -4.99 18.48
CA ALA A 287 1.11 -6.04 19.21
C ALA A 287 0.48 -7.09 18.28
N ASP A 288 0.54 -6.88 16.95
CA ASP A 288 -0.19 -7.66 15.95
C ASP A 288 -1.69 -7.80 16.29
N THR A 289 -2.30 -6.70 16.73
CA THR A 289 -3.72 -6.67 17.14
C THR A 289 -4.56 -5.75 16.28
N ILE A 290 -5.85 -6.04 16.25
CA ILE A 290 -6.88 -5.25 15.59
C ILE A 290 -8.04 -5.02 16.54
N ALA A 291 -8.62 -3.82 16.48
CA ALA A 291 -9.84 -3.44 17.17
C ALA A 291 -10.68 -2.58 16.23
N LEU A 292 -11.72 -3.16 15.64
CA LEU A 292 -12.64 -2.47 14.73
C LEU A 292 -14.08 -2.58 15.23
N ARG A 293 -14.82 -1.49 15.09
CA ARG A 293 -16.28 -1.48 15.15
C ARG A 293 -16.79 -1.32 13.74
N MET A 294 -17.59 -2.28 13.29
CA MET A 294 -18.17 -2.33 11.95
C MET A 294 -19.68 -2.37 12.04
N GLN A 295 -20.37 -1.68 11.14
CA GLN A 295 -21.82 -1.76 10.98
C GLN A 295 -22.16 -2.15 9.55
N ILE A 296 -22.96 -3.19 9.41
CA ILE A 296 -23.43 -3.71 8.12
C ILE A 296 -24.90 -3.33 8.00
N HIS A 297 -25.22 -2.54 6.98
CA HIS A 297 -26.57 -2.13 6.62
C HIS A 297 -27.00 -2.93 5.39
N PHE A 298 -27.90 -3.88 5.57
CA PHE A 298 -28.44 -4.66 4.46
C PHE A 298 -29.44 -3.79 3.67
N LEU A 299 -29.30 -3.80 2.35
CA LEU A 299 -30.12 -2.97 1.46
C LEU A 299 -31.47 -3.65 1.12
N GLU A 300 -31.51 -4.98 1.18
CA GLU A 300 -32.77 -5.72 1.06
C GLU A 300 -33.56 -5.66 2.36
N SER A 301 -34.83 -5.31 2.24
CA SER A 301 -35.80 -5.34 3.34
C SER A 301 -36.46 -6.71 3.42
N LEU A 302 -36.71 -7.20 4.65
CA LEU A 302 -37.48 -8.44 4.89
C LEU A 302 -38.99 -8.28 4.58
N THR A 303 -39.42 -7.21 3.91
CA THR A 303 -40.82 -6.93 3.55
C THR A 303 -41.49 -8.06 2.76
N ASN A 304 -40.75 -8.79 1.92
CA ASN A 304 -41.28 -9.98 1.24
C ASN A 304 -41.57 -11.16 2.18
N ILE A 305 -41.10 -11.12 3.44
CA ILE A 305 -41.30 -12.15 4.47
C ILE A 305 -42.36 -11.74 5.50
N LEU A 306 -42.64 -10.44 5.66
CA LEU A 306 -43.78 -9.94 6.46
C LEU A 306 -45.11 -10.57 6.00
N ASN A 307 -45.24 -10.92 4.71
CA ASN A 307 -46.40 -11.62 4.17
C ASN A 307 -46.50 -13.12 4.55
N LYS A 308 -45.51 -13.69 5.24
CA LYS A 308 -45.46 -15.12 5.61
C LYS A 308 -45.41 -15.40 7.11
N ILE A 309 -45.10 -14.42 7.96
CA ILE A 309 -45.04 -14.59 9.42
C ILE A 309 -45.68 -13.37 10.11
N PRO A 310 -46.98 -13.41 10.46
CA PRO A 310 -47.73 -12.21 10.86
C PRO A 310 -47.36 -11.59 12.22
N ILE A 311 -46.56 -12.25 13.07
CA ILE A 311 -46.52 -11.93 14.52
C ILE A 311 -45.13 -11.52 15.04
N ALA A 312 -44.04 -11.78 14.32
CA ALA A 312 -42.67 -11.46 14.78
C ALA A 312 -42.06 -10.21 14.10
N GLY A 313 -42.82 -9.54 13.24
CA GLY A 313 -42.34 -8.56 12.27
C GLY A 313 -42.01 -7.16 12.79
N TYR A 314 -42.16 -6.85 14.08
CA TYR A 314 -41.96 -5.48 14.60
C TYR A 314 -40.83 -5.35 15.63
N LEU A 315 -40.35 -6.47 16.21
CA LEU A 315 -39.38 -6.43 17.32
C LEU A 315 -37.91 -6.43 16.88
N ILE A 316 -37.66 -6.53 15.57
CA ILE A 316 -36.32 -6.74 14.99
C ILE A 316 -35.88 -5.54 14.10
N PHE A 317 -36.78 -4.61 13.82
CA PHE A 317 -36.61 -3.59 12.79
C PHE A 317 -36.37 -2.19 13.36
N GLY A 318 -35.59 -1.38 12.64
CA GLY A 318 -35.74 0.08 12.70
C GLY A 318 -37.00 0.50 11.95
N ASP A 319 -37.43 1.75 12.14
CA ASP A 319 -38.71 2.28 11.61
C ASP A 319 -38.86 2.18 10.06
N ASP A 320 -37.76 1.92 9.34
CA ASP A 320 -37.70 1.78 7.88
C ASP A 320 -37.65 0.32 7.37
N GLY A 321 -37.66 -0.67 8.27
CA GLY A 321 -37.56 -2.09 7.90
C GLY A 321 -36.18 -2.53 7.41
N SER A 322 -35.13 -1.71 7.60
CA SER A 322 -33.76 -2.07 7.30
C SER A 322 -33.14 -2.95 8.40
N VAL A 323 -32.32 -3.92 8.00
CA VAL A 323 -31.57 -4.77 8.94
C VAL A 323 -30.16 -4.21 9.07
N ALA A 324 -29.78 -3.81 10.28
CA ALA A 324 -28.44 -3.36 10.60
C ALA A 324 -27.80 -4.28 11.65
N VAL A 325 -26.55 -4.68 11.43
CA VAL A 325 -25.78 -5.50 12.37
C VAL A 325 -24.51 -4.75 12.75
N THR A 326 -24.30 -4.56 14.05
CA THR A 326 -23.07 -4.01 14.60
C THR A 326 -22.16 -5.12 15.10
N LEU A 327 -20.94 -5.13 14.59
CA LEU A 327 -19.90 -6.10 14.90
C LEU A 327 -18.73 -5.41 15.60
N ASN A 328 -18.24 -6.02 16.67
CA ASN A 328 -16.98 -5.72 17.31
C ASN A 328 -15.95 -6.80 16.93
N ILE A 329 -14.86 -6.37 16.31
CA ILE A 329 -13.79 -7.21 15.79
C ILE A 329 -12.55 -6.91 16.61
N ASN A 330 -12.06 -7.86 17.40
CA ASN A 330 -10.94 -7.64 18.32
C ASN A 330 -9.97 -8.83 18.34
N GLY A 331 -8.73 -8.60 18.77
CA GLY A 331 -7.74 -9.67 19.01
C GLY A 331 -6.65 -9.67 17.95
N SER A 332 -6.23 -10.86 17.51
CA SER A 332 -5.13 -11.00 16.54
C SER A 332 -5.47 -10.34 15.20
N LEU A 333 -4.51 -9.63 14.62
CA LEU A 333 -4.59 -9.07 13.28
C LEU A 333 -4.79 -10.16 12.21
N TYR A 334 -4.24 -11.35 12.43
CA TYR A 334 -4.25 -12.45 11.47
C TYR A 334 -5.47 -13.36 11.60
N ASP A 335 -6.04 -13.48 12.80
CA ASP A 335 -7.27 -14.22 13.07
C ASP A 335 -8.11 -13.52 14.17
N PRO A 336 -8.87 -12.47 13.81
CA PRO A 336 -9.60 -11.67 14.78
C PRO A 336 -10.90 -12.33 15.22
N LYS A 337 -11.26 -12.16 16.48
CA LYS A 337 -12.56 -12.57 17.02
C LYS A 337 -13.62 -11.55 16.63
N VAL A 338 -14.78 -12.04 16.18
CA VAL A 338 -15.91 -11.21 15.78
C VAL A 338 -17.08 -11.51 16.69
N GLN A 339 -17.67 -10.46 17.27
CA GLN A 339 -18.81 -10.54 18.17
C GLN A 339 -19.85 -9.51 17.75
N THR A 340 -21.13 -9.80 17.98
CA THR A 340 -22.22 -8.82 17.78
C THR A 340 -22.53 -8.11 19.08
N GLU A 341 -22.98 -6.85 18.98
CA GLU A 341 -23.59 -6.17 20.11
C GLU A 341 -25.06 -6.57 20.33
N ALA A 342 -25.68 -7.26 19.37
CA ALA A 342 -27.10 -7.63 19.38
C ALA A 342 -27.49 -8.70 20.41
N ALA A 343 -26.71 -8.91 21.47
CA ALA A 343 -26.80 -10.08 22.35
C ALA A 343 -27.15 -9.78 23.81
N LYS A 344 -28.14 -8.93 24.08
CA LYS A 344 -28.85 -8.96 25.39
C LYS A 344 -30.37 -8.92 25.33
N ASP A 345 -30.98 -8.24 24.35
CA ASP A 345 -32.45 -7.99 24.41
C ASP A 345 -33.30 -8.81 23.45
N ILE A 346 -32.75 -9.30 22.33
CA ILE A 346 -33.54 -10.04 21.32
C ILE A 346 -33.82 -11.50 21.76
N VAL A 347 -32.95 -12.12 22.56
CA VAL A 347 -33.12 -13.53 22.99
C VAL A 347 -34.26 -13.69 24.01
N LYS A 348 -34.65 -12.62 24.73
CA LYS A 348 -35.72 -12.68 25.74
C LYS A 348 -37.13 -12.49 25.17
N ALA A 349 -37.25 -11.98 23.95
CA ALA A 349 -38.55 -11.66 23.35
C ALA A 349 -39.34 -12.90 22.86
N PRO A 350 -38.75 -13.96 22.28
CA PRO A 350 -39.53 -15.11 21.81
C PRO A 350 -39.90 -16.08 22.94
N LEU A 351 -39.02 -16.28 23.93
CA LEU A 351 -39.24 -17.24 25.02
C LEU A 351 -40.40 -16.82 25.93
N ASN A 352 -40.45 -15.55 26.31
CA ASN A 352 -41.52 -15.02 27.16
C ASN A 352 -42.89 -14.98 26.46
N ILE A 353 -42.92 -14.93 25.12
CA ILE A 353 -44.16 -14.98 24.33
C ILE A 353 -44.63 -16.43 24.20
N LEU A 354 -43.73 -17.39 23.91
CA LEU A 354 -44.08 -18.83 23.93
C LEU A 354 -44.58 -19.28 25.31
N GLU A 355 -43.93 -18.84 26.39
CA GLU A 355 -44.42 -19.07 27.76
C GLU A 355 -45.81 -18.49 27.96
N ARG A 356 -46.06 -17.24 27.53
CA ARG A 356 -47.39 -16.59 27.63
C ARG A 356 -48.46 -17.22 26.74
N THR A 357 -48.08 -17.77 25.59
CA THR A 357 -49.02 -18.44 24.67
C THR A 357 -49.35 -19.86 25.14
N LEU A 358 -48.41 -20.57 25.76
CA LEU A 358 -48.63 -21.90 26.34
C LEU A 358 -49.28 -21.86 27.73
N THR A 359 -49.17 -20.75 28.47
CA THR A 359 -49.79 -20.55 29.80
C THR A 359 -51.13 -19.81 29.77
N LEU A 360 -51.64 -19.44 28.58
CA LEU A 360 -53.00 -18.96 28.42
C LEU A 360 -53.99 -20.08 28.79
N PRO A 361 -54.81 -19.93 29.84
CA PRO A 361 -55.75 -20.96 30.22
C PRO A 361 -56.83 -21.08 29.14
N PHE A 362 -57.29 -22.31 28.90
CA PHE A 362 -58.50 -22.65 28.14
C PHE A 362 -59.77 -22.01 28.76
N LYS A 363 -59.93 -20.69 28.64
CA LYS A 363 -61.16 -19.96 28.94
C LYS A 363 -61.74 -19.40 27.64
N LEU A 364 -62.23 -20.30 26.80
CA LEU A 364 -63.13 -19.99 25.68
C LEU A 364 -64.35 -20.93 25.66
N PHE A 365 -64.71 -21.50 26.82
CA PHE A 365 -66.00 -22.14 27.05
C PHE A 365 -66.59 -21.63 28.38
N GLU A 366 -67.14 -20.42 28.36
CA GLU A 366 -68.32 -19.98 29.12
C GLU A 366 -68.85 -18.66 28.54
#